data_AF-A0A962LYK5-F1
#
_entry.id   AF-A0A962LYK5-F1
#
_cell.length_a   1.000
_cell.length_b   1.000
_cell.length_c   1.000
_cell.angle_alpha   90.00
_cell.angle_beta   90.00
_cell.angle_gamma   90.00
#
_symmetry.space_group_name_H-M   'P 1'
#
loop_
_entity.id
_entity.type
_entity.pdbx_description
1 polymer ?
#
loop_
_entity_poly.entity_id
_entity_poly.type
_entity_poly.pdbx_seq_one_letter_code
_entity_poly.pdbx_strand_id
1 'polypeptide(L)' 'MPVCVLSVLRYPEAGLTTLERPLTVEPVGIAVSKDDPQFFNLVDNYLRAYEKTGILGKIRAKWFEDSSWVVALP' A
#
# COMPACT_ATOMS: atom_id res chain seq x y z
N MET A 1 -4.56 2.83 6.15
CA MET A 1 -4.44 2.61 7.63
C MET A 1 -3.40 1.59 8.13
N PRO A 2 -2.85 0.65 7.35
CA PRO A 2 -1.88 -0.34 7.88
C PRO A 2 -0.67 0.28 8.58
N VAL A 3 -0.13 1.38 8.04
CA VAL A 3 1.03 2.05 8.64
C VAL A 3 0.72 2.66 10.02
N CYS A 4 -0.46 3.25 10.22
CA CYS A 4 -0.81 3.86 11.50
C CYS A 4 -0.92 2.78 12.60
N VAL A 5 -1.54 1.64 12.27
CA VAL A 5 -1.62 0.49 13.20
C VAL A 5 -0.23 -0.05 13.49
N LEU A 6 0.61 -0.22 12.46
CA LEU A 6 1.99 -0.66 12.63
C LEU A 6 2.81 0.30 13.50
N SER A 7 2.61 1.62 13.37
CA SER A 7 3.28 2.62 14.20
C SER A 7 2.89 2.51 15.67
N VAL A 8 1.61 2.28 15.99
CA VAL A 8 1.17 2.02 17.38
C VAL A 8 1.87 0.77 17.93
N LEU A 9 1.95 -0.31 17.14
CA LEU A 9 2.62 -1.55 17.54
C LEU A 9 4.13 -1.38 17.76
N ARG A 10 4.80 -0.60 16.90
CA ARG A 10 6.26 -0.37 16.98
C ARG A 10 6.67 0.56 18.13
N TYR A 11 5.79 1.47 18.55
CA TYR A 11 6.09 2.49 19.54
C TYR A 11 5.01 2.52 20.64
N PRO A 12 4.89 1.45 21.46
CA PRO A 12 3.81 1.32 22.44
C PRO A 12 3.78 2.46 23.48
N GLU A 13 4.96 3.00 23.83
CA GLU A 13 5.10 4.06 24.84
C GLU A 13 4.93 5.48 24.29
N ALA A 14 4.70 5.65 22.97
CA ALA A 14 4.62 6.97 22.34
C ALA A 14 3.21 7.61 22.45
N GLY A 15 2.26 6.95 23.13
CA GLY A 15 0.90 7.46 23.28
C GLY A 15 0.11 7.56 21.96
N LEU A 16 0.49 6.75 20.95
CA LEU A 16 -0.14 6.74 19.64
C LEU A 16 -1.46 5.95 19.67
N THR A 17 -2.44 6.39 18.86
CA THR A 17 -3.69 5.67 18.63
C THR A 17 -4.14 5.80 17.17
N THR A 18 -5.10 4.97 16.75
CA THR A 18 -5.69 5.00 15.41
C THR A 18 -7.20 5.17 15.46
N LEU A 19 -7.77 5.79 14.44
CA LEU A 19 -9.23 5.92 14.29
C LEU A 19 -9.84 4.63 13.75
N GLU A 20 -11.09 4.32 14.12
CA GLU A 20 -11.83 3.18 13.55
C GLU A 20 -12.09 3.33 12.05
N ARG A 21 -12.24 4.58 11.57
CA ARG A 21 -12.46 4.92 10.17
C ARG A 21 -11.40 5.91 9.69
N PRO A 22 -10.91 5.76 8.45
CA PRO A 22 -9.99 6.73 7.88
C PRO A 22 -10.71 8.08 7.65
N LEU A 23 -9.97 9.17 7.79
CA LEU A 23 -10.47 10.52 7.52
C LEU A 23 -10.81 10.72 6.03
N THR A 24 -10.01 10.12 5.15
CA THR A 24 -10.12 10.20 3.68
C THR A 24 -9.73 8.87 3.04
N VAL A 25 -10.19 8.64 1.80
CA VAL A 25 -9.68 7.58 0.93
C VAL A 25 -8.66 8.20 -0.01
N GLU A 26 -7.38 7.91 0.24
CA GLU A 26 -6.28 8.45 -0.56
C GLU A 26 -5.87 7.43 -1.63
N PRO A 27 -6.02 7.76 -2.93
CA PRO A 27 -5.54 6.90 -4.00
C PRO A 27 -4.01 6.90 -3.99
N VAL A 28 -3.42 5.70 -3.99
CA VAL A 28 -1.96 5.51 -4.10
C VAL A 28 -1.59 5.35 -5.56
N GLY A 29 -0.54 6.05 -6.00
CA GLY A 29 -0.06 6.01 -7.38
C GLY A 29 1.46 5.92 -7.45
N ILE A 30 1.96 5.58 -8.64
CA ILE A 30 3.39 5.58 -8.96
C ILE A 30 3.69 6.88 -9.70
N ALA A 31 4.57 7.70 -9.14
CA ALA A 31 5.05 8.91 -9.80
C ALA A 31 6.09 8.57 -10.85
N VAL A 32 5.96 9.16 -12.04
CA VAL A 32 6.93 9.06 -13.14
C VAL A 32 7.24 10.46 -13.67
N SER A 33 8.35 10.60 -14.41
CA SER A 33 8.69 11.87 -15.03
C SER A 33 7.62 12.32 -16.01
N LYS A 34 7.25 13.60 -15.98
CA LYS A 34 6.33 14.20 -16.96
C LYS A 34 6.90 14.22 -18.38
N ASP A 35 8.23 14.17 -18.50
CA ASP A 35 8.94 14.32 -19.76
C ASP A 35 9.08 13.00 -20.53
N ASP A 36 8.54 11.89 -19.98
CA ASP A 36 8.55 10.57 -20.61
C ASP A 36 7.14 9.96 -20.70
N PRO A 37 6.36 10.36 -21.73
CA PRO A 37 5.01 9.82 -21.93
C PRO A 37 5.01 8.34 -22.34
N GLN A 38 6.10 7.84 -22.91
CA GLN A 38 6.21 6.43 -23.31
C GLN A 38 6.33 5.53 -22.07
N PHE A 39 7.16 5.93 -21.12
CA PHE A 39 7.30 5.22 -19.86
C PHE A 39 6.02 5.31 -19.02
N PHE A 40 5.36 6.47 -18.98
CA PHE A 40 4.04 6.59 -18.35
C PHE A 40 3.05 5.58 -18.92
N ASN A 41 2.93 5.52 -20.25
CA ASN A 41 2.02 4.57 -20.92
C ASN A 41 2.38 3.12 -20.64
N LEU A 42 3.68 2.80 -20.59
CA LEU A 42 4.13 1.46 -20.24
C LEU A 42 3.66 1.09 -18.82
N VAL A 43 3.95 1.93 -17.83
CA VAL A 43 3.56 1.70 -16.43
C VAL A 43 2.04 1.57 -16.28
N ASP A 44 1.27 2.47 -16.87
CA ASP A 44 -0.20 2.43 -16.80
C ASP A 44 -0.77 1.13 -17.42
N ASN A 45 -0.26 0.72 -18.58
CA ASN A 45 -0.70 -0.51 -19.24
C ASN A 45 -0.41 -1.75 -18.39
N TYR A 46 0.75 -1.83 -17.75
CA TYR A 46 1.10 -2.95 -16.87
C TYR A 46 0.25 -2.97 -15.60
N LEU A 47 0.00 -1.80 -14.98
CA LEU A 47 -0.89 -1.73 -13.81
C LEU A 47 -2.30 -2.21 -14.14
N ARG A 48 -2.86 -1.79 -15.29
CA ARG A 48 -4.17 -2.27 -15.77
C ARG A 48 -4.17 -3.78 -16.04
N ALA A 49 -3.09 -4.31 -16.61
CA ALA A 49 -2.95 -5.74 -16.83
C ALA A 49 -2.89 -6.52 -15.51
N TYR A 50 -2.18 -6.01 -14.50
CA TYR A 50 -2.09 -6.63 -13.18
C TYR A 50 -3.40 -6.59 -12.41
N GLU A 51 -4.18 -5.53 -12.57
CA GLU A 51 -5.52 -5.45 -12.02
C GLU A 51 -6.44 -6.50 -12.64
N LYS A 52 -6.48 -6.56 -13.98
CA LYS A 52 -7.34 -7.52 -14.72
C LYS A 52 -6.97 -8.97 -14.48
N THR A 53 -5.70 -9.27 -14.28
CA THR A 53 -5.22 -10.63 -13.96
C THR A 53 -5.36 -10.97 -12.48
N GLY A 54 -5.80 -10.03 -11.63
CA GLY A 54 -5.96 -10.22 -10.19
C GLY A 54 -4.64 -10.25 -9.41
N ILE A 55 -3.51 -9.95 -10.05
CA ILE A 55 -2.19 -9.88 -9.40
C ILE A 55 -2.19 -8.83 -8.29
N LEU A 56 -2.77 -7.65 -8.53
CA LEU A 56 -2.87 -6.62 -7.50
C LEU A 56 -3.68 -7.08 -6.28
N GLY A 57 -4.74 -7.87 -6.50
CA GLY A 57 -5.51 -8.49 -5.42
C GLY A 57 -4.68 -9.47 -4.58
N LYS A 58 -3.87 -10.31 -5.23
CA LYS A 58 -2.96 -11.24 -4.54
C LYS A 58 -1.89 -10.50 -3.72
N ILE A 59 -1.32 -9.43 -4.27
CA ILE A 59 -0.35 -8.59 -3.57
C ILE A 59 -1.02 -7.93 -2.37
N ARG A 60 -2.25 -7.42 -2.52
CA ARG A 60 -3.03 -6.84 -1.43
C ARG A 60 -3.25 -7.84 -0.30
N ALA A 61 -3.74 -9.04 -0.62
CA ALA A 61 -4.00 -10.08 0.38
C ALA A 61 -2.72 -10.41 1.16
N LYS A 62 -1.59 -10.60 0.47
CA LYS A 62 -0.31 -10.92 1.11
C LYS A 62 0.19 -9.86 2.09
N TRP A 63 0.06 -8.58 1.76
CA TRP A 63 0.70 -7.52 2.55
C TRP A 63 -0.25 -6.79 3.50
N PHE A 64 -1.56 -6.83 3.25
CA PHE A 64 -2.55 -6.09 4.03
C PHE A 64 -3.57 -6.96 4.75
N GLU A 65 -3.69 -8.24 4.41
CA GLU A 65 -4.64 -9.17 5.06
C GLU A 65 -3.89 -10.29 5.81
N ASP A 66 -2.72 -10.70 5.33
CA ASP A 66 -1.82 -11.59 6.05
C ASP A 66 -0.84 -10.80 6.95
N SER A 67 -0.90 -11.06 8.26
CA SER A 67 -0.03 -10.45 9.28
C SER A 67 1.24 -11.26 9.58
N SER A 68 1.48 -12.38 8.90
CA SER A 68 2.64 -13.25 9.12
C SER A 68 3.98 -12.52 8.97
N TRP A 69 4.06 -11.56 8.04
CA TRP A 69 5.28 -10.77 7.80
C TRP A 69 5.61 -9.79 8.94
N VAL A 70 4.63 -9.43 9.79
CA VAL A 70 4.83 -8.49 10.91
C VAL A 70 5.76 -9.10 11.95
N VAL A 71 5.69 -10.42 12.17
CA VAL A 71 6.54 -11.16 13.11
C VAL A 71 8.01 -11.15 12.68
N ALA A 72 8.28 -10.98 11.38
CA ALA A 72 9.62 -10.96 10.82
C ALA A 72 10.25 -9.54 10.80
N LEU A 73 9.55 -8.53 11.30
CA LEU A 73 10.10 -7.18 11.40
C LEU A 73 11.20 -7.12 12.49
N PRO A 74 12.30 -6.39 12.25
CA PRO A 74 13.34 -6.18 13.25
C PRO A 74 12.85 -5.32 14.43
#